data_AF-A0A6G6TLW7-F1
#
_entry.id   AF-A0A6G6TLW7-F1
#
_cell.length_a   1.000
_cell.length_b   1.000
_cell.length_c   1.000
_cell.angle_alpha   90.00
_cell.angle_beta   90.00
_cell.angle_gamma   90.00
#
_symmetry.space_group_name_H-M   'P 1'
#
loop_
_entity.id
_entity.type
_entity.pdbx_description
1 polymer ?
#
loop_
_entity_poly.entity_id
_entity_poly.type
_entity_poly.pdbx_seq_one_letter_code
_entity_poly.pdbx_strand_id
1 'polypeptide(L)' 'MATHLTDTAIGGLKAKNTSYYEWSNTGQRGTGRLGVKVQTSGSKTFYFRYYVEKETKERSIKLGI' A
#
# COMPACT_ATOMS: atom_id res chain seq x y z
N MET A 1 7.32 -2.85 13.59
CA MET A 1 7.35 -4.22 13.02
C MET A 1 7.13 -4.11 11.52
N ALA A 2 7.97 -4.74 10.72
CA ALA A 2 7.85 -4.75 9.27
C ALA A 2 6.63 -5.58 8.87
N THR A 3 5.54 -4.96 8.42
CA THR A 3 4.39 -5.71 7.89
C THR A 3 4.68 -6.16 6.47
N HIS A 4 4.97 -7.44 6.31
CA HIS A 4 4.81 -8.11 5.03
C HIS A 4 3.31 -8.20 4.72
N LEU A 5 2.90 -7.68 3.56
CA LEU A 5 1.53 -7.83 3.08
C LEU A 5 1.30 -9.28 2.63
N THR A 6 0.96 -10.14 3.58
CA THR A 6 0.45 -11.49 3.31
C THR A 6 -1.06 -11.46 3.11
N ASP A 7 -1.61 -12.48 2.49
CA ASP A 7 -3.07 -12.61 2.32
C ASP A 7 -3.81 -12.50 3.66
N THR A 8 -3.32 -13.21 4.69
CA THR A 8 -3.88 -13.16 6.05
C THR A 8 -3.81 -11.77 6.66
N ALA A 9 -2.69 -11.05 6.46
CA ALA A 9 -2.54 -9.69 6.97
C ALA A 9 -3.53 -8.74 6.28
N ILE A 10 -3.66 -8.84 4.94
CA ILE A 10 -4.60 -8.05 4.14
C ILE A 10 -6.05 -8.35 4.55
N GLY A 11 -6.41 -9.62 4.73
CA GLY A 11 -7.73 -10.06 5.20
C GLY A 11 -8.07 -9.52 6.59
N GLY A 12 -7.07 -9.42 7.48
CA GLY A 12 -7.22 -8.86 8.82
C GLY A 12 -7.42 -7.34 8.87
N LEU A 13 -7.22 -6.61 7.77
CA LEU A 13 -7.34 -5.15 7.75
C LEU A 13 -8.79 -4.71 7.89
N LYS A 14 -9.08 -3.97 8.96
CA LYS A 14 -10.43 -3.46 9.23
C LYS A 14 -10.63 -2.06 8.68
N ALA A 15 -11.83 -1.81 8.15
CA ALA A 15 -12.25 -0.48 7.78
C ALA A 15 -12.18 0.46 8.99
N LYS A 16 -11.83 1.72 8.74
CA LYS A 16 -11.84 2.80 9.73
C LYS A 16 -12.73 3.93 9.21
N ASN A 17 -12.98 4.94 10.04
CA ASN A 17 -13.74 6.13 9.66
C ASN A 17 -13.07 6.93 8.54
N THR A 18 -11.77 6.71 8.31
CA THR A 18 -11.00 7.31 7.22
C THR A 18 -10.28 6.22 6.44
N SER A 19 -10.16 6.41 5.12
CA SER A 19 -9.38 5.49 4.29
C SER A 19 -7.89 5.59 4.63
N TYR A 20 -7.20 4.47 4.66
CA TYR A 20 -5.76 4.44 4.95
C TYR A 20 -5.03 3.50 4.00
N TYR A 21 -3.72 3.70 3.89
CA TYR A 21 -2.82 2.85 3.13
C TYR A 21 -1.97 2.02 4.07
N GLU A 22 -1.76 0.76 3.71
CA GLU A 22 -0.77 -0.10 4.32
C GLU A 22 0.25 -0.51 3.27
N TRP A 23 1.51 -0.12 3.48
CA TRP A 23 2.60 -0.37 2.55
C TRP A 23 3.43 -1.57 2.98
N SER A 24 3.75 -2.45 2.04
CA SER A 24 4.68 -3.55 2.27
C SER A 24 6.06 -3.02 2.62
N ASN A 25 6.69 -3.60 3.64
CA ASN A 25 8.07 -3.27 3.98
C ASN A 25 9.07 -4.15 3.24
N THR A 26 9.13 -4.03 1.91
CA THR A 26 10.23 -4.59 1.14
C THR A 26 11.45 -3.69 1.35
N GLY A 27 12.49 -4.19 2.02
CA GLY A 27 13.70 -3.43 2.39
C GLY A 27 14.56 -2.94 1.20
N GLN A 28 14.00 -2.91 0.00
CA GLN A 28 14.66 -2.46 -1.21
C GLN A 28 14.45 -0.95 -1.39
N ARG A 29 15.55 -0.21 -1.39
CA ARG A 29 15.58 1.23 -1.61
C ARG A 29 15.47 1.53 -3.12
N GLY A 30 14.68 2.54 -3.48
CA GLY A 30 14.58 3.04 -4.86
C GLY A 30 13.64 2.26 -5.79
N THR A 31 13.11 1.10 -5.38
CA THR A 31 12.27 0.22 -6.24
C THR A 31 10.76 0.36 -6.03
N GLY A 32 10.31 1.30 -5.21
CA GLY A 32 8.87 1.47 -4.91
C GLY A 32 8.32 0.37 -3.99
N ARG A 33 7.06 0.50 -3.59
CA ARG A 33 6.38 -0.38 -2.62
C ARG A 33 4.96 -0.67 -3.04
N LEU A 34 4.58 -1.95 -2.94
CA LEU A 34 3.18 -2.37 -3.02
C LEU A 34 2.46 -1.98 -1.72
N GLY A 35 1.23 -1.51 -1.85
CA GLY A 35 0.37 -1.22 -0.72
C GLY A 35 -1.10 -1.53 -1.00
N VAL A 36 -1.87 -1.61 0.07
CA VAL A 36 -3.32 -1.77 0.02
C VAL A 36 -3.96 -0.52 0.60
N LYS A 37 -4.86 0.09 -0.17
CA LYS A 37 -5.79 1.09 0.33
C LYS A 37 -7.02 0.40 0.88
N VAL A 38 -7.30 0.62 2.15
CA VAL A 38 -8.54 0.18 2.78
C VAL A 38 -9.50 1.36 2.79
N GLN A 39 -10.63 1.19 2.12
CA GLN A 39 -11.70 2.18 2.08
C GLN A 39 -12.56 2.10 3.35
N THR A 40 -13.30 3.17 3.64
CA THR A 40 -14.27 3.20 4.75
C THR A 40 -15.39 2.18 4.57
N SER A 41 -15.71 1.81 3.32
CA SER A 41 -16.63 0.72 2.98
C SER A 41 -16.09 -0.69 3.32
N GLY A 42 -14.80 -0.81 3.64
CA GLY A 42 -14.11 -2.09 3.81
C GLY A 42 -13.50 -2.66 2.53
N SER A 43 -13.84 -2.09 1.37
CA SER A 43 -13.21 -2.43 0.09
C SER A 43 -11.70 -2.20 0.15
N LYS A 44 -10.95 -3.15 -0.42
CA LYS A 44 -9.49 -3.10 -0.49
C LYS A 44 -9.08 -2.88 -1.93
N THR A 45 -8.03 -2.12 -2.15
CA THR A 45 -7.53 -1.84 -3.51
C THR A 45 -6.02 -1.79 -3.47
N PHE A 46 -5.38 -2.47 -4.41
CA PHE A 46 -3.93 -2.48 -4.51
C PHE A 46 -3.43 -1.21 -5.20
N TYR A 47 -2.36 -0.64 -4.63
CA TYR A 47 -1.64 0.50 -5.14
C TYR A 47 -0.15 0.19 -5.17
N PHE A 48 0.56 0.69 -6.18
CA PHE A 48 2.00 0.68 -6.21
C PHE A 48 2.52 2.11 -6.08
N ARG A 49 3.29 2.37 -5.02
CA ARG A 49 3.97 3.64 -4.76
C ARG A 49 5.39 3.58 -5.31
N TYR A 50 5.77 4.54 -6.13
CA TYR A 50 7.10 4.63 -6.72
C TYR A 50 7.60 6.07 -6.71
N TYR A 51 8.89 6.24 -6.94
CA TYR A 51 9.53 7.54 -6.97
C TYR A 51 9.95 7.88 -8.40
N VAL A 52 9.66 9.10 -8.82
CA VAL A 52 10.07 9.67 -10.10
C VAL A 52 11.08 10.80 -9.82
N GLU A 53 12.01 11.04 -10.75
CA GLU A 53 13.05 12.06 -10.63
C GLU A 53 13.94 11.88 -9.38
N LYS A 54 14.89 10.91 -9.43
CA LYS A 54 15.91 10.67 -8.38
C LYS A 54 15.37 10.76 -6.94
N GLU A 55 14.30 10.02 -6.64
CA GLU A 55 13.69 9.92 -5.30
C GLU A 55 12.89 11.16 -4.82
N THR A 56 12.69 12.19 -5.64
CA THR A 56 12.10 13.47 -5.18
C THR A 56 10.56 13.53 -5.26
N LYS A 57 9.95 12.87 -6.25
CA LYS A 57 8.48 12.89 -6.43
C LYS A 57 7.88 11.52 -6.19
N GLU A 58 7.14 11.39 -5.10
CA GLU A 58 6.32 10.22 -4.84
C GLU A 58 5.09 10.22 -5.75
N ARG A 59 4.88 9.10 -6.45
CA ARG A 59 3.64 8.82 -7.18
C ARG A 59 3.08 7.47 -6.77
N SER A 60 1.77 7.30 -6.96
CA SER A 60 1.12 6.01 -6.80
C SER A 60 0.23 5.71 -7.99
N ILE A 61 0.17 4.44 -8.38
CA ILE A 61 -0.75 3.92 -9.39
C ILE A 61 -1.67 2.89 -8.75
N LYS A 62 -2.95 2.93 -9.13
CA LYS A 62 -3.92 1.91 -8.74
C LYS A 62 -3.68 0.68 -9.62
N LEU A 63 -3.51 -0.48 -9.00
CA LEU A 63 -3.31 -1.74 -9.72
C LEU A 63 -4.63 -2.47 -10.00
N GLY A 64 -5.61 -2.34 -9.09
CA GLY A 64 -6.90 -3.03 -9.23
C GLY A 64 -7.43 -3.53 -7.89
N ILE A 65 -8.51 -4.30 -7.98
CA ILE A 65 -9.10 -5.06 -6.88
C ILE A 65 -8.91 -6.55 -7.16
#